data_AF-A0A3B3XH66-F1
#
_entry.id   AF-A0A3B3XH66-F1
#
_cell.length_a   1.000
_cell.length_b   1.000
_cell.length_c   1.000
_cell.angle_alpha   90.00
_cell.angle_beta   90.00
_cell.angle_gamma   90.00
#
_symmetry.space_group_name_H-M   'P 1'
#
loop_
_entity.id
_entity.type
_entity.pdbx_description
1 polymer ?
#
loop_
_entity_poly.entity_id
_entity_poly.type
_entity_poly.pdbx_seq_one_letter_code
_entity_poly.pdbx_strand_id
1 'polypeptide(L)'
;MALAKDLLYPSLADERRKHKKKRLVQNPNSYFMDVKCIGCYRISTIFSHAHTVVACPGCSVILCRPRGGKCRLTAGGCRLSLSDIDINQKNKK
;
A
#
# COMPACT_ATOMS: atom_id res chain seq x y z
N MET A 1 -30.44 -21.06 -8.71
CA MET A 1 -31.17 -19.90 -8.15
C MET A 1 -30.47 -19.49 -6.88
N ALA A 2 -29.65 -18.43 -6.90
CA ALA A 2 -28.99 -17.96 -5.69
C ALA A 2 -30.05 -17.30 -4.79
N LEU A 3 -30.25 -17.89 -3.61
CA LEU A 3 -30.99 -17.34 -2.49
C LEU A 3 -30.48 -15.92 -2.22
N ALA A 4 -31.38 -14.97 -1.97
CA ALA A 4 -31.15 -13.52 -1.97
C ALA A 4 -29.76 -13.09 -1.42
N LYS A 5 -29.06 -12.25 -2.18
CA LYS A 5 -27.71 -11.78 -1.81
C LYS A 5 -27.84 -10.67 -0.77
N ASP A 6 -27.31 -10.90 0.42
CA ASP A 6 -27.32 -9.90 1.51
C ASP A 6 -26.51 -8.66 1.09
N LEU A 7 -27.20 -7.51 1.01
CA LEU A 7 -26.64 -6.24 0.59
C LEU A 7 -26.07 -5.44 1.77
N LEU A 8 -26.53 -5.70 3.00
CA LEU A 8 -26.13 -4.95 4.19
C LEU A 8 -24.81 -5.50 4.75
N TYR A 9 -24.64 -6.82 4.73
CA TYR A 9 -23.46 -7.48 5.31
C TYR A 9 -22.75 -8.39 4.30
N PRO A 10 -22.13 -7.82 3.26
CA PRO A 10 -21.35 -8.60 2.29
C PRO A 10 -20.12 -9.24 2.96
N SER A 11 -19.68 -10.40 2.45
CA SER A 11 -18.45 -11.03 2.92
C SER A 11 -17.21 -10.20 2.55
N LEU A 12 -16.15 -10.26 3.37
CA LEU A 12 -14.88 -9.57 3.09
C LEU A 12 -14.26 -9.97 1.75
N ALA A 13 -14.45 -11.24 1.35
CA ALA A 13 -13.98 -11.74 0.06
C ALA A 13 -14.71 -11.06 -1.11
N ASP A 14 -16.03 -10.85 -0.97
CA ASP A 14 -16.84 -10.17 -1.98
C ASP A 14 -16.50 -8.68 -2.07
N GLU A 15 -16.26 -8.01 -0.95
CA GLU A 15 -15.86 -6.59 -0.93
C GLU A 15 -14.50 -6.33 -1.57
N ARG A 16 -13.52 -7.24 -1.36
CA ARG A 16 -12.18 -7.12 -1.95
C ARG A 16 -12.20 -7.24 -3.48
N ARG A 17 -13.10 -8.05 -4.03
CA ARG A 17 -13.28 -8.23 -5.48
C ARG A 17 -13.93 -7.01 -6.15
N LYS A 18 -14.76 -6.26 -5.42
CA LYS A 18 -15.40 -5.05 -5.94
C LYS A 18 -14.38 -3.94 -6.19
N HIS A 19 -14.64 -3.14 -7.23
CA HIS A 19 -13.89 -1.92 -7.48
C HIS A 19 -14.00 -0.96 -6.28
N LYS A 20 -12.91 -0.23 -5.98
CA LYS A 20 -12.79 0.65 -4.79
C LYS A 20 -13.97 1.63 -4.58
N LYS A 21 -14.60 2.13 -5.65
CA LYS A 21 -15.77 3.02 -5.59
C LYS A 21 -17.13 2.31 -5.45
N LYS A 22 -17.19 1.00 -5.72
CA LYS A 22 -18.42 0.17 -5.71
C LYS A 22 -18.53 -0.71 -4.46
N ARG A 23 -17.65 -0.51 -3.48
CA ARG A 23 -17.75 -1.14 -2.16
C ARG A 23 -18.89 -0.50 -1.37
N LEU A 24 -19.36 -1.18 -0.31
CA LEU A 24 -20.41 -0.66 0.56
C LEU A 24 -19.99 0.70 1.14
N VAL A 25 -18.76 0.77 1.64
CA VAL A 25 -18.06 2.01 1.98
C VAL A 25 -16.82 2.15 1.12
N GLN A 26 -16.63 3.31 0.52
CA GLN A 26 -15.49 3.57 -0.36
C GLN A 26 -14.20 3.70 0.46
N ASN A 27 -13.16 2.96 0.07
CA ASN A 27 -11.83 3.11 0.64
C ASN A 27 -10.75 2.93 -0.44
N PRO A 28 -9.58 3.57 -0.30
CA PRO A 28 -8.48 3.41 -1.24
C PRO A 28 -7.82 2.02 -1.11
N ASN A 29 -7.23 1.53 -2.21
CA ASN A 29 -6.41 0.31 -2.23
C ASN A 29 -4.90 0.61 -2.00
N SER A 30 -4.54 1.89 -1.86
CA SER A 30 -3.17 2.32 -1.61
C SER A 30 -2.86 2.30 -0.11
N TYR A 31 -1.58 2.20 0.23
CA TYR A 31 -1.09 2.09 1.61
C TYR A 31 0.29 2.74 1.71
N PHE A 32 0.69 3.08 2.94
CA PHE A 32 2.07 3.43 3.25
C PHE A 32 2.78 2.19 3.76
N MET A 33 4.03 2.00 3.35
CA MET A 33 4.86 0.89 3.80
C MET A 33 6.20 1.40 4.31
N ASP A 34 6.72 0.73 5.33
CA ASP A 34 8.03 1.02 5.88
C ASP A 34 9.09 0.18 5.17
N VAL A 35 9.98 0.86 4.45
CA VAL A 35 11.08 0.23 3.73
C VAL A 35 12.37 0.52 4.47
N LYS A 36 13.02 -0.56 4.93
CA LYS A 36 14.33 -0.49 5.56
C LYS A 36 15.41 -0.67 4.49
N CYS A 37 16.28 0.32 4.35
CA CYS A 37 17.43 0.21 3.46
C CYS A 37 18.57 -0.58 4.12
N ILE A 38 19.25 -1.43 3.35
CA ILE A 38 20.33 -2.29 3.83
C ILE A 38 21.63 -1.50 4.08
N GLY A 39 21.87 -0.40 3.35
CA GLY A 39 23.07 0.42 3.52
C GLY A 39 22.99 1.42 4.68
N CYS A 40 21.87 2.15 4.80
CA CYS A 40 21.70 3.22 5.79
C CYS A 40 21.00 2.75 7.10
N TYR A 41 20.44 1.53 7.15
CA TYR A 41 19.58 0.95 8.21
C TYR A 41 18.37 1.80 8.67
N ARG A 42 18.20 3.00 8.11
CA ARG A 42 17.07 3.89 8.34
C ARG A 42 15.80 3.32 7.71
N ILE A 43 14.70 3.52 8.41
CA ILE A 43 13.36 3.21 7.95
C ILE A 43 12.82 4.44 7.23
N SER A 44 12.31 4.23 6.02
CA SER A 44 11.65 5.27 5.23
C SER A 44 10.22 4.86 4.95
N THR A 45 9.29 5.80 5.16
CA THR A 45 7.87 5.59 4.85
C THR A 45 7.65 5.90 3.37
N ILE A 46 7.17 4.92 2.61
CA ILE A 46 6.98 5.04 1.16
C ILE A 46 5.52 4.78 0.81
N PHE A 47 4.98 5.57 -0.11
CA PHE A 47 3.64 5.35 -0.66
C PHE A 47 3.63 4.25 -1.72
N SER A 48 2.66 3.34 -1.67
CA SER A 48 2.62 2.16 -2.55
C SER A 48 2.46 2.45 -4.05
N HIS A 49 1.93 3.63 -4.41
CA HIS A 49 1.78 4.08 -5.80
C HIS A 49 2.57 5.39 -6.02
N ALA A 50 3.78 5.49 -5.47
CA ALA A 50 4.61 6.69 -5.61
C ALA A 50 4.85 7.03 -7.10
N HIS A 51 4.62 8.30 -7.45
CA HIS A 51 4.86 8.85 -8.79
C HIS A 51 6.31 9.28 -9.01
N THR A 52 7.01 9.62 -7.93
CA THR A 52 8.41 10.06 -7.96
C THR A 52 9.35 8.91 -7.60
N VAL A 53 10.60 9.03 -8.04
CA VAL A 53 11.68 8.13 -7.58
C VAL A 53 12.01 8.50 -6.13
N VAL A 54 11.88 7.55 -5.21
CA VAL A 54 12.17 7.76 -3.79
C VAL A 54 13.57 7.25 -3.45
N ALA A 55 14.41 8.10 -2.87
CA ALA A 55 15.76 7.76 -2.43
C ALA A 55 15.87 7.72 -0.89
N CYS A 56 16.76 6.89 -0.32
CA CYS A 56 17.07 6.97 1.13
C CYS A 56 17.70 8.35 1.41
N PRO A 57 17.26 9.09 2.45
CA PRO A 57 17.88 10.37 2.83
C PRO A 57 19.32 10.22 3.36
N GLY A 58 19.80 9.00 3.62
CA GLY A 58 21.14 8.74 4.16
C GLY A 58 22.16 8.21 3.15
N CYS A 59 21.77 7.32 2.24
CA CYS A 59 22.69 6.68 1.29
C CYS A 59 22.41 7.03 -0.18
N SER A 60 21.41 7.89 -0.45
CA SER A 60 21.00 8.31 -1.80
C SER A 60 20.64 7.17 -2.76
N VAL A 61 20.52 5.94 -2.26
CA VAL A 61 20.12 4.76 -3.03
C VAL A 61 18.65 4.87 -3.39
N ILE A 62 18.32 4.52 -4.63
CA ILE A 62 16.95 4.47 -5.13
C ILE A 62 16.23 3.28 -4.48
N LEU A 63 15.21 3.57 -3.67
CA LEU A 63 14.42 2.56 -2.96
C LEU A 63 13.28 2.02 -3.83
N CYS A 64 12.59 2.91 -4.55
CA CYS A 64 11.52 2.55 -5.46
C CYS A 64 11.56 3.34 -6.77
N ARG A 65 11.08 2.70 -7.85
CA ARG A 65 10.85 3.32 -9.15
C ARG A 65 9.34 3.39 -9.43
N PRO A 66 8.85 4.51 -9.98
CA PRO A 66 7.45 4.67 -10.31
C PRO A 66 7.05 3.71 -11.45
N ARG A 67 5.80 3.27 -11.43
CA ARG A 67 5.14 2.48 -12.48
C ARG A 67 3.70 2.99 -12.62
N GLY A 68 2.98 2.53 -13.65
CA GLY A 68 1.54 2.84 -13.80
C GLY A 68 0.63 2.26 -12.69
N GLY A 69 1.18 1.50 -11.73
CA GLY A 69 0.47 0.91 -10.61
C GLY A 69 1.33 0.94 -9.35
N LYS A 70 1.45 -0.20 -8.66
CA LYS A 70 2.34 -0.29 -7.49
C LYS A 70 3.80 -0.02 -7.89
N CYS A 71 4.50 0.77 -7.10
CA CYS A 71 5.90 1.11 -7.31
C CYS A 71 6.78 -0.16 -7.27
N ARG A 72 7.82 -0.19 -8.11
CA ARG A 72 8.79 -1.29 -8.12
C ARG A 72 9.89 -0.99 -7.10
N LEU A 73 10.04 -1.86 -6.09
CA LEU A 73 11.17 -1.77 -5.17
C LEU A 73 12.45 -2.28 -5.83
N THR A 74 13.58 -1.65 -5.51
CA THR A 74 14.89 -2.07 -6.00
C THR A 74 15.30 -3.38 -5.32
N ALA A 75 15.45 -4.45 -6.10
CA ALA A 75 15.88 -5.76 -5.59
C ALA A 75 17.31 -5.66 -5.04
N GLY A 76 17.52 -6.10 -3.79
CA GLY A 76 18.85 -6.18 -3.16
C GLY A 76 19.23 -5.01 -2.22
N GLY A 77 18.46 -3.92 -2.18
CA GLY A 77 18.76 -2.76 -1.31
C GLY A 77 17.80 -2.52 -0.15
N CYS A 78 16.68 -3.26 -0.11
CA CYS A 78 15.52 -2.95 0.74
C CYS A 78 14.93 -4.21 1.37
N ARG A 79 14.69 -4.19 2.68
CA ARG A 79 13.87 -5.17 3.40
C ARG A 79 12.52 -4.55 3.73
N LEU A 80 11.44 -5.27 3.43
CA LEU A 80 10.10 -4.90 3.86
C LEU A 80 9.94 -5.27 5.35
N SER A 81 9.80 -4.26 6.20
CA SER A 81 9.13 -4.45 7.49
C SER A 81 7.65 -4.25 7.21
N LEU A 82 6.88 -5.34 7.16
CA LEU A 82 5.44 -5.28 6.96
C LEU A 82 4.78 -4.70 8.21
N SER A 83 4.70 -3.38 8.27
CA SER A 83 3.70 -2.65 9.04
C SER A 83 2.62 -2.21 8.05
N ASP A 84 1.51 -2.95 8.00
CA ASP A 84 0.34 -2.54 7.22
C ASP A 84 -0.29 -1.31 7.89
N ILE A 85 0.25 -0.12 7.61
CA ILE A 85 -0.34 1.13 8.08
C ILE A 85 -1.46 1.51 7.11
N ASP A 86 -2.65 1.03 7.40
CA ASP A 86 -3.87 1.41 6.69
C ASP A 86 -4.04 2.94 6.70
N ILE A 87 -4.28 3.54 5.52
CA ILE A 87 -4.51 4.99 5.37
C ILE A 87 -5.69 5.46 6.25
N ASN A 88 -6.68 4.60 6.50
CA ASN A 88 -7.81 4.88 7.37
C ASN A 88 -7.45 4.98 8.87
N GLN A 89 -6.32 4.43 9.32
CA GLN A 89 -5.85 4.63 10.69
C GLN A 89 -5.11 5.96 10.88
N LYS A 90 -4.46 6.50 9.84
CA LYS A 90 -3.80 7.82 9.89
C LYS A 90 -4.78 9.01 9.86
N ASN A 91 -5.95 8.84 9.23
CA ASN A 91 -6.99 9.89 9.14
C ASN A 91 -7.95 9.94 10.34
N LYS A 92 -7.67 9.19 11.41
CA LYS A 92 -8.51 9.13 12.63
C LYS A 92 -7.98 10.03 13.76
N LYS A 93 -7.25 11.10 13.40
CA LYS A 93 -6.85 12.19 14.30
C LYS A 93 -7.72 13.41 14.04
#